data_AF-A0AA37TCF5-F1
#
_entry.id   AF-A0AA37TCF5-F1
#
_cell.length_a   1.000
_cell.length_b   1.000
_cell.length_c   1.000
_cell.angle_alpha   90.00
_cell.angle_beta   90.00
_cell.angle_gamma   90.00
#
_symmetry.space_group_name_H-M   'P 1'
#
loop_
_entity.id
_entity.type
_entity.pdbx_description
1 polymer ?
#
loop_
_entity_poly.entity_id
_entity_poly.type
_entity_poly.pdbx_seq_one_letter_code
_entity_poly.pdbx_strand_id
1 'polypeptide(L)' 'MPLSSRSPTAISDEGRHARDRGDPITANPYPAESEAHWTWERGYRMPDAQAQDPPTKPDEAPQPDSSS' A
#
# COMPACT_ATOMS: atom_id res chain seq x y z
N MET A 1 -20.00 23.01 -9.78
CA MET A 1 -19.44 21.65 -9.84
C MET A 1 -19.30 21.17 -8.41
N PRO A 2 -19.99 20.11 -7.95
CA PRO A 2 -19.73 19.61 -6.62
C PRO A 2 -18.33 19.00 -6.62
N LEU A 3 -17.47 19.46 -5.71
CA LEU A 3 -16.22 18.79 -5.41
C LEU A 3 -16.62 17.39 -4.96
N SER A 4 -16.51 16.39 -5.86
CA SER A 4 -16.70 14.99 -5.50
C SER A 4 -15.81 14.74 -4.29
N SER A 5 -16.41 14.67 -3.09
CA SER A 5 -15.66 14.41 -1.88
C SER A 5 -15.16 12.98 -2.01
N ARG A 6 -13.93 12.81 -2.49
CA ARG A 6 -13.27 11.50 -2.50
C ARG A 6 -13.40 10.93 -1.10
N SER A 7 -13.77 9.66 -1.01
CA SER A 7 -13.87 9.00 0.29
C SER A 7 -12.49 8.97 0.97
N PRO A 8 -12.43 8.96 2.31
CA PRO A 8 -11.16 8.87 3.04
C PRO A 8 -10.30 7.66 2.60
N THR A 9 -10.93 6.52 2.29
CA THR A 9 -10.22 5.34 1.75
C THR A 9 -9.53 5.64 0.43
N ALA A 10 -10.21 6.28 -0.52
CA ALA A 10 -9.62 6.62 -1.81
C ALA A 10 -8.44 7.59 -1.66
N ILE A 11 -8.53 8.53 -0.72
CA ILE A 11 -7.46 9.48 -0.40
C ILE A 11 -6.25 8.75 0.24
N SER A 12 -6.50 7.80 1.13
CA SER A 12 -5.44 6.97 1.73
C SER A 12 -4.76 6.07 0.69
N ASP A 13 -5.52 5.44 -0.20
CA ASP A 13 -4.99 4.58 -1.27
C ASP A 13 -4.14 5.39 -2.26
N GLU A 14 -4.55 6.62 -2.57
CA GLU A 14 -3.76 7.56 -3.38
C GLU A 14 -2.40 7.87 -2.75
N GLY A 15 -2.34 8.04 -1.42
CA GLY A 15 -1.09 8.19 -0.68
C GLY A 15 -0.18 6.96 -0.77
N ARG A 16 -0.75 5.76 -0.61
CA ARG A 16 0.00 4.50 -0.76
C ARG A 16 0.57 4.36 -2.18
N HIS A 17 -0.23 4.64 -3.20
CA HIS A 17 0.22 4.56 -4.59
C HIS A 17 1.31 5.56 -4.92
N ALA A 18 1.26 6.79 -4.37
CA ALA A 18 2.34 7.75 -4.53
C ALA A 18 3.66 7.21 -3.95
N ARG A 19 3.62 6.61 -2.75
CA ARG A 19 4.79 5.94 -2.16
C ARG A 19 5.28 4.79 -3.04
N ASP A 20 4.39 3.92 -3.51
CA ASP A 20 4.75 2.74 -4.30
C ASP A 20 5.39 3.11 -5.65
N ARG A 21 5.05 4.29 -6.21
CA ARG A 21 5.70 4.86 -7.40
C ARG A 21 7.06 5.52 -7.10
N GLY A 22 7.38 5.75 -5.83
CA GLY A 22 8.57 6.47 -5.39
C GLY A 22 8.42 7.99 -5.39
N ASP A 23 7.18 8.52 -5.45
CA ASP A 23 6.95 9.95 -5.31
C ASP A 23 7.34 10.42 -3.91
N PRO A 24 7.84 11.65 -3.72
CA PRO A 24 8.11 12.18 -2.39
C PRO A 24 6.81 12.49 -1.65
N ILE A 25 6.86 12.49 -0.31
CA ILE A 25 5.71 12.85 0.55
C ILE A 25 5.18 14.28 0.26
N THR A 26 6.03 15.16 -0.28
CA THR A 26 5.67 16.52 -0.70
C THR A 26 4.80 16.55 -1.97
N ALA A 27 4.58 15.41 -2.63
CA ALA A 27 3.65 15.29 -3.76
C ALA A 27 2.18 15.25 -3.34
N ASN A 28 1.87 15.32 -2.03
CA ASN A 28 0.52 15.42 -1.50
C ASN A 28 -0.22 16.62 -2.13
N PRO A 29 -1.30 16.40 -2.91
CA PRO A 29 -2.00 17.48 -3.60
C PRO A 29 -2.99 18.24 -2.69
N TYR A 30 -3.25 17.73 -1.48
CA TYR A 30 -4.24 18.30 -0.58
C TYR A 30 -3.63 19.44 0.26
N PRO A 31 -4.38 20.53 0.52
CA PRO A 31 -3.92 21.64 1.34
C PRO A 31 -3.43 21.15 2.70
N ALA A 32 -2.29 21.68 3.16
CA ALA A 32 -1.79 21.42 4.51
C ALA A 32 -2.90 21.69 5.54
N GLU A 33 -2.93 20.88 6.61
CA GLU A 33 -3.94 20.92 7.69
C GLU A 33 -5.35 20.42 7.32
N SER A 34 -5.65 20.13 6.06
CA SER A 34 -6.94 19.53 5.68
C SER A 34 -7.03 18.05 6.07
N GLU A 35 -8.22 17.56 6.41
CA GLU A 35 -8.46 16.14 6.71
C GLU A 35 -7.98 15.21 5.57
N ALA A 36 -8.14 15.67 4.32
CA ALA A 36 -7.64 14.97 3.15
C ALA A 36 -6.11 14.88 3.13
N HIS A 37 -5.40 15.94 3.53
CA HIS A 37 -3.95 15.93 3.65
C HIS A 37 -3.48 14.89 4.65
N TRP A 38 -4.04 14.90 5.87
CA TRP A 38 -3.71 13.93 6.92
C TRP A 38 -4.02 12.49 6.49
N THR A 39 -5.13 12.29 5.77
CA THR A 39 -5.56 10.97 5.28
C THR A 39 -4.61 10.44 4.20
N TRP A 40 -4.21 11.27 3.25
CA TRP A 40 -3.23 10.92 2.22
C TRP A 40 -1.87 10.62 2.83
N GLU A 41 -1.41 11.47 3.75
CA GLU A 41 -0.12 11.33 4.44
C GLU A 41 -0.06 10.06 5.28
N ARG A 42 -1.17 9.69 5.94
CA ARG A 42 -1.31 8.40 6.62
C ARG A 42 -1.14 7.25 5.64
N GLY A 43 -1.85 7.26 4.52
CA GLY A 43 -1.74 6.23 3.49
C GLY A 43 -0.33 6.09 2.91
N TYR A 44 0.35 7.21 2.69
CA TYR A 44 1.75 7.26 2.24
C TYR A 44 2.73 6.70 3.28
N ARG A 45 2.49 6.94 4.58
CA ARG A 45 3.41 6.53 5.65
C ARG A 45 3.20 5.13 6.19
N MET A 46 2.02 4.52 6.02
CA MET A 46 1.75 3.19 6.59
C MET A 46 2.57 2.12 5.84
N PRO A 47 3.55 1.47 6.48
CA PRO A 47 4.14 0.27 5.92
C PRO A 47 3.06 -0.81 5.88
N ASP A 48 2.97 -1.56 4.78
CA ASP A 48 2.14 -2.76 4.70
C ASP A 48 2.77 -3.84 5.59
N ALA A 49 2.74 -3.68 6.90
CA ALA A 49 3.27 -4.64 7.87
C ALA A 49 2.47 -5.96 7.90
N GLN A 50 1.51 -6.13 6.99
CA GLN A 50 0.79 -7.39 6.72
C GLN A 50 1.02 -7.94 5.31
N ALA A 51 1.74 -7.25 4.41
CA ALA A 51 2.09 -7.79 3.09
C ALA A 51 3.49 -8.46 3.05
N GLN A 52 4.19 -8.49 4.18
CA GLN A 52 5.44 -9.23 4.39
C GLN A 52 5.18 -10.50 5.20
N ASP A 53 4.30 -11.37 4.72
CA ASP A 53 4.55 -12.81 4.85
C ASP A 53 5.23 -13.24 3.54
N PRO A 54 6.57 -13.36 3.48
CA PRO A 54 7.19 -14.00 2.34
C PRO A 54 6.70 -15.46 2.29
N PRO A 55 6.29 -15.99 1.11
CA PRO A 55 6.07 -17.40 0.98
C PRO A 55 7.41 -18.08 1.24
N THR A 56 7.57 -18.68 2.42
CA THR A 56 8.63 -19.66 2.65
C THR A 56 8.25 -20.90 1.84
N LYS A 57 8.56 -20.87 0.55
CA LYS A 57 8.85 -22.06 -0.23
C LYS A 57 10.35 -22.07 -0.50
N PRO A 58 11.12 -22.91 0.20
CA PRO A 58 12.26 -23.54 -0.42
C PRO A 58 11.73 -24.59 -1.39
N ASP A 59 12.08 -24.37 -2.64
CA ASP A 59 12.07 -25.31 -3.75
C ASP A 59 12.83 -26.62 -3.39
N GLU A 60 12.28 -27.78 -3.80
CA GLU A 60 12.95 -29.07 -4.11
C GLU A 60 13.74 -29.80 -2.96
N ALA A 61 13.55 -31.07 -2.57
CA ALA A 61 13.26 -32.36 -3.23
C ALA A 61 13.02 -33.48 -2.16
N PRO A 62 12.83 -34.78 -2.49
CA PRO A 62 12.12 -35.41 -3.60
C PRO A 62 10.90 -36.23 -3.11
N GLN A 63 9.98 -36.58 -4.01
CA GLN A 63 8.94 -37.56 -3.72
C GLN A 63 9.57 -38.94 -3.44
N PRO A 64 9.18 -39.68 -2.39
CA PRO A 64 9.52 -41.09 -2.31
C PRO A 64 8.71 -41.83 -3.37
N ASP A 65 9.42 -42.34 -4.37
CA ASP A 65 8.92 -43.42 -5.21
C ASP A 65 8.71 -44.64 -4.30
N SER A 66 7.48 -44.85 -3.84
CA SER A 66 7.04 -46.10 -3.24
C SER A 66 6.13 -46.81 -4.24
N SER A 67 6.72 -47.22 -5.37
CA SER A 67 6.29 -48.42 -6.06
C SER A 67 7.15 -49.60 -5.57
N SER A 68 6.59 -50.47 -4.73
CA SER A 68 6.72 -51.93 -4.90
C SER A 68 5.81 -52.69 -3.94
#